data_AF-A0ABD4SDK1-F1
#
_entry.id   AF-A0ABD4SDK1-F1
#
_cell.length_a   1.000
_cell.length_b   1.000
_cell.length_c   1.000
_cell.angle_alpha   90.00
_cell.angle_beta   90.00
_cell.angle_gamma   90.00
#
_symmetry.space_group_name_H-M   'P 1'
#
loop_
_entity.id
_entity.type
_entity.pdbx_description
1 polymer ?
#
loop_
_entity_poly.entity_id
_entity_poly.type
_entity_poly.pdbx_seq_one_letter_code
_entity_poly.pdbx_strand_id
1 'polypeptide(L)'
;TIGYCRVSSGHQKEDLQRQKDVVSRYCEVNGYQFKIIQDVGSGLNYKKKGLTELINMICKKQCERVVVNYQDRLVRFGFEMIET
;
A
#
# COMPACT_ATOMS: atom_id res chain seq x y z
N THR A 1 11.19 1.51 4.07
CA THR A 1 10.04 0.65 3.69
C THR A 1 8.76 1.46 3.60
N ILE A 2 7.84 1.13 2.70
CA ILE A 2 6.50 1.73 2.63
C ILE A 2 5.46 0.64 2.82
N GLY A 3 4.57 0.80 3.79
CA GLY A 3 3.38 -0.03 3.93
C GLY A 3 2.21 0.60 3.18
N TYR A 4 1.57 -0.11 2.25
CA TYR A 4 0.41 0.40 1.51
C TYR A 4 -0.86 -0.39 1.86
N CYS A 5 -1.87 0.31 2.38
CA CYS A 5 -3.14 -0.26 2.83
C CYS A 5 -4.32 0.34 2.05
N ARG A 6 -5.30 -0.49 1.64
CA ARG A 6 -6.42 0.00 0.83
C ARG A 6 -7.72 -0.76 1.10
N VAL A 7 -8.79 0.00 1.25
CA VAL A 7 -10.17 -0.51 1.25
C VAL A 7 -10.99 0.07 0.11
N SER A 8 -12.05 -0.63 -0.29
CA SER A 8 -12.84 -0.23 -1.47
C SER A 8 -13.87 0.85 -1.13
N SER A 9 -14.34 0.90 0.11
CA SER A 9 -15.35 1.86 0.57
C SER A 9 -15.06 2.38 1.97
N GLY A 10 -15.53 3.59 2.27
CA GLY A 10 -15.37 4.24 3.57
C GLY A 10 -16.08 3.53 4.73
N HIS A 11 -17.04 2.64 4.46
CA HIS A 11 -17.64 1.79 5.50
C HIS A 11 -16.65 0.76 6.07
N GLN A 12 -15.53 0.50 5.38
CA GLN A 12 -14.51 -0.47 5.78
C GLN A 12 -13.36 0.17 6.57
N LYS A 13 -13.60 1.27 7.29
CA LYS A 13 -12.56 1.98 8.06
C LYS A 13 -11.89 1.10 9.12
N GLU A 14 -12.65 0.25 9.80
CA GLU A 14 -12.09 -0.68 10.79
C GLU A 14 -11.16 -1.70 10.13
N ASP A 15 -11.53 -2.23 8.96
CA ASP A 15 -10.68 -3.13 8.19
C ASP A 15 -9.39 -2.42 7.75
N LEU A 16 -9.50 -1.17 7.30
CA LEU A 16 -8.31 -0.36 6.97
C LEU A 16 -7.38 -0.21 8.18
N GLN A 17 -7.93 0.02 9.38
CA GLN A 17 -7.12 0.12 10.59
C GLN A 17 -6.42 -1.20 10.92
N ARG A 18 -7.14 -2.33 10.86
CA ARG A 18 -6.54 -3.66 11.05
C ARG A 18 -5.43 -3.95 10.05
N GLN A 19 -5.61 -3.57 8.77
CA GLN A 19 -4.55 -3.71 7.75
C GLN A 19 -3.30 -2.91 8.14
N LYS A 20 -3.47 -1.68 8.63
CA LYS A 20 -2.34 -0.84 9.07
C LYS A 20 -1.62 -1.45 10.25
N ASP A 21 -2.35 -1.96 11.24
CA ASP A 21 -1.76 -2.56 12.44
C ASP A 21 -0.93 -3.80 12.08
N VAL A 22 -1.45 -4.66 11.18
CA VAL A 22 -0.73 -5.85 10.70
C VAL A 22 0.55 -5.46 9.96
N VAL A 23 0.47 -4.53 9.01
CA VAL A 23 1.64 -4.09 8.22
C VAL A 23 2.67 -3.39 9.11
N SER A 24 2.21 -2.58 10.06
CA SER A 24 3.09 -1.87 10.99
C SER A 24 3.83 -2.86 11.89
N ARG A 25 3.10 -3.81 12.50
CA ARG A 25 3.68 -4.87 13.33
C ARG A 25 4.68 -5.72 12.55
N TYR A 26 4.37 -6.07 11.30
CA TYR A 26 5.32 -6.78 10.44
C TYR A 26 6.60 -5.97 10.25
N CYS A 27 6.50 -4.67 9.97
CA CYS A 27 7.68 -3.82 9.79
C CYS A 27 8.48 -3.66 11.09
N GLU A 28 7.81 -3.50 12.23
CA GLU A 28 8.44 -3.39 13.55
C GLU A 28 9.23 -4.66 13.91
N VAL A 29 8.62 -5.84 13.77
CA VAL A 29 9.26 -7.13 14.08
C VAL A 29 10.50 -7.37 13.21
N ASN A 30 10.48 -6.89 11.97
CA ASN A 30 11.62 -6.98 11.06
C ASN A 30 12.63 -5.82 11.20
N GLY A 31 12.42 -4.89 12.15
CA GLY A 31 13.33 -3.76 12.39
C GLY A 31 13.36 -2.73 11.25
N TYR A 32 12.32 -2.66 10.42
CA TYR A 32 12.28 -1.74 9.30
C TYR A 32 11.89 -0.33 9.76
N GLN A 33 12.53 0.70 9.21
CA GLN A 33 12.00 2.06 9.22
C GLN A 33 10.93 2.16 8.11
N PHE A 34 9.70 2.50 8.49
CA PHE A 34 8.56 2.46 7.58
C PHE A 34 7.64 3.68 7.64
N LYS A 35 6.97 3.94 6.52
CA LYS A 35 5.86 4.89 6.41
C LYS A 35 4.61 4.14 5.93
N ILE A 36 3.46 4.44 6.51
CA ILE A 36 2.17 3.91 6.04
C ILE A 36 1.52 4.91 5.09
N ILE A 37 1.15 4.43 3.91
CA ILE A 37 0.30 5.12 2.94
C ILE A 37 -1.03 4.36 2.88
N GLN A 38 -2.15 5.08 2.86
CA GLN A 38 -3.48 4.48 2.87
C GLN A 38 -4.39 5.11 1.82
N ASP A 39 -5.33 4.32 1.33
CA ASP A 39 -6.32 4.77 0.35
C ASP A 39 -7.70 4.16 0.57
N VAL A 40 -8.73 4.94 0.22
CA VAL A 40 -10.14 4.48 0.19
C VAL A 40 -10.65 4.62 -1.24
N GLY A 41 -11.16 3.51 -1.79
CA GLY A 41 -11.79 3.45 -3.11
C GLY A 41 -11.39 2.20 -3.89
N SER A 42 -12.12 1.94 -4.98
CA SER A 42 -11.90 0.78 -5.87
C SER A 42 -10.45 0.66 -6.34
N GLY A 43 -9.93 -0.57 -6.38
CA GLY A 43 -8.58 -0.87 -6.90
C GLY A 43 -8.39 -0.59 -8.40
N LEU A 44 -9.46 -0.26 -9.12
CA LEU A 44 -9.42 0.14 -10.54
C LEU A 44 -9.18 1.64 -10.75
N ASN A 45 -9.27 2.44 -9.69
CA ASN A 45 -9.00 3.88 -9.78
C ASN A 45 -7.54 4.16 -9.41
N TYR A 46 -6.74 4.40 -10.45
CA TYR A 46 -5.30 4.68 -10.38
C TYR A 46 -4.95 6.13 -9.99
N LYS A 47 -5.93 7.04 -9.92
CA LYS A 47 -5.72 8.47 -9.60
C LYS A 47 -5.76 8.77 -8.10
N LYS A 48 -5.61 7.75 -7.25
CA LYS A 48 -5.64 7.96 -5.81
C LYS A 48 -4.37 8.65 -5.34
N LYS A 49 -4.54 9.52 -4.35
CA LYS A 49 -3.44 10.31 -3.78
C LYS A 49 -2.38 9.39 -3.17
N GLY A 50 -2.78 8.36 -2.41
CA GLY A 50 -1.84 7.43 -1.80
C GLY A 50 -1.08 6.59 -2.84
N LEU A 51 -1.77 6.01 -3.81
CA LEU A 51 -1.14 5.25 -4.89
C LEU A 51 -0.18 6.11 -5.72
N THR A 52 -0.56 7.36 -6.03
CA THR A 52 0.31 8.30 -6.76
C THR A 52 1.54 8.68 -5.96
N GLU A 53 1.39 8.88 -4.64
CA GLU A 53 2.51 9.11 -3.74
C GLU A 53 3.46 7.90 -3.70
N LEU A 54 2.92 6.69 -3.57
CA LEU A 54 3.69 5.45 -3.59
C LEU A 54 4.52 5.31 -4.88
N ILE A 55 3.87 5.47 -6.05
CA ILE A 55 4.53 5.39 -7.35
C ILE A 55 5.63 6.44 -7.45
N ASN A 56 5.36 7.69 -7.06
CA ASN A 56 6.37 8.75 -7.08
C ASN A 56 7.58 8.43 -6.20
N MET A 57 7.37 7.86 -5.00
CA MET A 57 8.46 7.46 -4.12
C MET A 57 9.29 6.30 -4.70
N ILE A 58 8.64 5.34 -5.37
CA ILE A 58 9.32 4.26 -6.09
C ILE A 58 10.15 4.82 -7.25
N CYS A 59 9.56 5.65 -8.11
CA CYS A 59 10.26 6.26 -9.26
C CYS A 59 11.45 7.12 -8.83
N LYS A 60 11.37 7.80 -7.67
CA LYS A 60 12.46 8.57 -7.08
C LYS A 60 13.49 7.73 -6.33
N LYS A 61 13.35 6.40 -6.30
CA LYS A 61 14.19 5.47 -5.51
C LYS A 61 14.24 5.82 -4.02
N GLN A 62 13.18 6.44 -3.50
CA GLN A 62 13.01 6.78 -2.08
C GLN A 62 12.34 5.64 -1.28
N CYS A 63 12.05 4.53 -1.96
CA CYS A 63 11.44 3.35 -1.38
C CYS A 63 12.28 2.12 -1.73
N GLU A 64 12.88 1.49 -0.72
CA GLU A 64 13.59 0.21 -0.87
C GLU A 64 12.63 -0.98 -0.99
N ARG A 65 11.52 -0.95 -0.24
CA ARG A 65 10.60 -2.08 -0.07
C ARG A 65 9.17 -1.60 0.10
N VAL A 66 8.23 -2.23 -0.59
CA VAL A 66 6.80 -2.03 -0.40
C VAL A 66 6.22 -3.26 0.31
N VAL A 67 5.46 -3.03 1.37
CA VAL A 67 4.72 -4.07 2.12
C VAL A 67 3.23 -3.85 1.92
N VAL A 68 2.51 -4.89 1.52
CA VAL A 68 1.06 -4.87 1.35
C VAL A 68 0.46 -6.07 2.05
N ASN A 69 -0.77 -5.94 2.56
CA ASN A 69 -1.42 -7.04 3.26
C ASN A 69 -1.86 -8.17 2.30
N TYR A 70 -2.30 -7.81 1.08
CA TYR A 70 -2.66 -8.76 0.02
C TYR A 70 -2.26 -8.19 -1.35
N GLN A 71 -1.92 -9.07 -2.30
CA GLN A 71 -1.44 -8.69 -3.63
C GLN A 71 -2.47 -7.85 -4.42
N ASP A 72 -3.77 -8.15 -4.29
CA ASP A 72 -4.87 -7.41 -4.93
C ASP A 72 -5.07 -5.97 -4.39
N ARG A 73 -4.39 -5.64 -3.28
CA ARG A 73 -4.45 -4.29 -2.68
C ARG A 73 -3.55 -3.32 -3.40
N LEU A 74 -2.41 -3.78 -3.92
CA LEU A 74 -1.49 -2.97 -4.71
C LEU A 74 -2.10 -2.62 -6.07
N VAL A 75 -2.53 -3.65 -6.82
CA VAL A 75 -3.20 -3.47 -8.11
C VAL A 75 -4.10 -4.68 -8.38
N ARG A 76 -5.37 -4.47 -8.74
CA ARG A 76 -6.30 -5.58 -9.09
C ARG A 76 -6.06 -6.10 -10.51
N PHE A 77 -5.48 -5.27 -11.38
CA PHE A 77 -4.94 -5.57 -12.72
C PHE A 77 -3.75 -4.62 -12.95
N GLY A 78 -2.67 -5.09 -13.61
CA GLY A 78 -1.46 -4.30 -13.85
C GLY A 78 -0.21 -4.71 -13.04
N PHE A 79 -0.27 -5.80 -12.26
CA PHE A 79 0.93 -6.43 -11.69
C PHE A 79 1.91 -6.88 -12.80
N GLU A 80 1.39 -7.29 -13.95
CA GLU A 80 2.16 -7.59 -15.18
C GLU A 80 2.95 -6.38 -15.73
N MET A 81 2.67 -5.14 -15.32
CA MET A 81 3.50 -3.97 -15.67
C MET A 81 4.66 -3.74 -14.69
N ILE A 82 4.67 -4.44 -13.55
CA ILE A 82 5.70 -4.36 -12.50
C ILE A 82 6.57 -5.63 -12.51
N GLU A 83 6.08 -6.73 -13.06
CA GLU A 83 6.91 -7.89 -13.44
C GLU A 83 7.71 -7.57 -14.70
N THR A 84 9.03 -7.54 -14.57
CA THR A 84 9.99 -7.69 -15.69
C THR A 84 10.98 -8.76 -15.28
#